data_AF-A0A849T4C5-F1
#
_entry.id   AF-A0A849T4C5-F1
#
_cell.length_a   1.000
_cell.length_b   1.000
_cell.length_c   1.000
_cell.angle_alpha   90.00
_cell.angle_beta   90.00
_cell.angle_gamma   90.00
#
_symmetry.space_group_name_H-M   'P 1'
#
loop_
_entity.id
_entity.type
_entity.pdbx_description
1 polymer ?
#
loop_
_entity_poly.entity_id
_entity_poly.type
_entity_poly.pdbx_seq_one_letter_code
_entity_poly.pdbx_strand_id
1 'polypeptide(L)'
;MIKILSKSSIQTDNRLNIVIFLLKAFYNMETLEQTFKSETKTIKFLMRALFFLIHLAIMTEFVDNPKFRIGIRLVFFLWLAKPYYETIKLRFYTYWSFSIVLFFYLIYKMYEQFYVLDHNHIAILYMLSTAVLLLKMYLLSSPIYYPQVSWWEYDFRYRDDLKIMIKSQEQEYKARLTDLRRHAGCVAVFQDLKLGDEIIVHAELDDDLVILRGLVMSKRRDIIGRPLIYGVQFKFDSRSNKKRYVSLEIMWKRQKKSKNRMKFARA
;
A
#
# COMPACT_ATOMS: atom_id res chain seq x y z
N MET A 1 45.01 57.88 -8.80
CA MET A 1 45.68 56.57 -8.93
C MET A 1 44.73 55.49 -8.41
N ILE A 2 44.16 54.74 -9.36
CA ILE A 2 43.61 53.37 -9.32
C ILE A 2 42.79 52.94 -8.08
N LYS A 3 41.47 52.75 -8.27
CA LYS A 3 40.62 51.96 -7.38
C LYS A 3 39.46 51.32 -8.16
N ILE A 4 39.70 50.19 -8.82
CA ILE A 4 38.67 49.27 -9.31
C ILE A 4 39.24 47.86 -9.21
N LEU A 5 38.51 46.96 -8.53
CA LEU A 5 38.40 45.49 -8.71
C LEU A 5 38.19 44.78 -7.37
N SER A 6 36.96 44.32 -7.11
CA SER A 6 36.63 43.11 -6.32
C SER A 6 35.13 43.05 -6.08
N LYS A 7 34.36 42.56 -7.05
CA LYS A 7 32.93 42.18 -6.90
C LYS A 7 32.57 41.18 -7.99
N SER A 8 33.05 39.92 -7.89
CA SER A 8 32.61 38.86 -8.81
C SER A 8 32.59 37.44 -8.24
N SER A 9 32.97 37.19 -6.97
CA SER A 9 33.13 35.81 -6.47
C SER A 9 31.92 35.17 -5.79
N ILE A 10 30.80 35.88 -5.58
CA ILE A 10 29.67 35.38 -4.75
C ILE A 10 28.56 34.72 -5.58
N GLN A 11 28.52 34.91 -6.90
CA GLN A 11 27.37 34.47 -7.72
C GLN A 11 27.48 33.02 -8.26
N THR A 12 28.63 32.38 -8.12
CA THR A 12 28.88 31.01 -8.63
C THR A 12 28.38 29.89 -7.71
N ASP A 13 28.26 30.10 -6.39
CA ASP A 13 27.86 29.05 -5.44
C ASP A 13 26.38 28.64 -5.53
N ASN A 14 25.48 29.58 -5.86
CA ASN A 14 24.06 29.28 -5.93
C ASN A 14 23.68 28.40 -7.12
N ARG A 15 24.43 28.47 -8.23
CA ARG A 15 24.15 27.63 -9.42
C ARG A 15 24.54 26.17 -9.18
N LEU A 16 25.63 25.91 -8.47
CA LEU A 16 26.08 24.55 -8.15
C LEU A 16 25.08 23.83 -7.22
N ASN A 17 24.56 24.54 -6.22
CA ASN A 17 23.58 23.99 -5.28
C ASN A 17 22.25 23.63 -5.94
N ILE A 18 21.79 24.42 -6.93
CA ILE A 18 20.58 24.12 -7.70
C ILE A 18 20.79 22.87 -8.56
N VAL A 19 21.93 22.72 -9.22
CA VAL A 19 22.24 21.55 -10.05
C VAL A 19 22.33 20.27 -9.20
N ILE A 20 23.00 20.33 -8.04
CA ILE A 20 23.08 19.20 -7.10
C ILE A 20 21.69 18.83 -6.57
N PHE A 21 20.84 19.82 -6.26
CA PHE A 21 19.46 19.59 -5.83
C PHE A 21 18.63 18.90 -6.91
N LEU A 22 18.72 19.36 -8.16
CA LEU A 22 18.00 18.77 -9.29
C LEU A 22 18.48 17.35 -9.61
N LEU A 23 19.80 17.08 -9.59
CA LEU A 23 20.35 15.74 -9.77
C LEU A 23 19.91 14.78 -8.65
N LYS A 24 19.86 15.27 -7.41
CA LYS A 24 19.38 14.49 -6.26
C LYS A 24 17.87 14.23 -6.35
N ALA A 25 17.08 15.20 -6.82
CA ALA A 25 15.66 15.02 -7.08
C ALA A 25 15.41 14.00 -8.20
N PHE A 26 16.18 14.08 -9.30
CA PHE A 26 16.09 13.17 -10.43
C PHE A 26 16.45 11.72 -10.03
N TYR A 27 17.58 11.53 -9.34
CA TYR A 27 17.99 10.22 -8.81
C TYR A 27 16.97 9.63 -7.82
N ASN A 28 16.41 10.46 -6.95
CA ASN A 28 15.34 10.03 -6.04
C ASN A 28 14.06 9.63 -6.79
N MET A 29 13.76 10.26 -7.93
CA MET A 29 12.59 9.92 -8.75
C MET A 29 12.77 8.55 -9.44
N GLU A 30 13.93 8.28 -10.02
CA GLU A 30 14.25 6.99 -10.64
C GLU A 30 14.23 5.83 -9.63
N THR A 31 14.84 6.01 -8.46
CA THR A 31 14.85 5.00 -7.39
C THR A 31 13.46 4.68 -6.87
N LEU A 32 12.55 5.67 -6.82
CA LEU A 32 11.16 5.48 -6.38
C LEU A 32 10.31 4.77 -7.43
N GLU A 33 10.46 5.13 -8.71
CA GLU A 33 9.79 4.43 -9.80
C GLU A 33 10.26 2.97 -9.88
N GLN A 34 11.56 2.73 -9.66
CA GLN A 34 12.12 1.39 -9.52
C GLN A 34 11.53 0.64 -8.33
N THR A 35 11.27 1.31 -7.20
CA THR A 35 10.67 0.70 -6.01
C THR A 35 9.22 0.27 -6.26
N PHE A 36 8.40 1.11 -6.91
CA PHE A 36 7.03 0.71 -7.25
C PHE A 36 6.99 -0.44 -8.26
N LYS A 37 7.87 -0.38 -9.28
CA LYS A 37 8.04 -1.45 -10.26
C LYS A 37 8.53 -2.74 -9.58
N SER A 38 9.42 -2.65 -8.60
CA SER A 38 9.95 -3.80 -7.87
C SER A 38 8.90 -4.42 -6.95
N GLU A 39 8.13 -3.64 -6.20
CA GLU A 39 7.02 -4.16 -5.38
C GLU A 39 5.98 -4.89 -6.24
N THR A 40 5.63 -4.33 -7.39
CA THR A 40 4.72 -4.96 -8.34
C THR A 40 5.29 -6.27 -8.88
N LYS A 41 6.62 -6.34 -9.14
CA LYS A 41 7.31 -7.58 -9.52
C LYS A 41 7.26 -8.61 -8.39
N THR A 42 7.51 -8.20 -7.15
CA THR A 42 7.44 -9.06 -5.96
C THR A 42 6.05 -9.64 -5.77
N ILE A 43 4.99 -8.83 -5.88
CA ILE A 43 3.60 -9.30 -5.78
C ILE A 43 3.29 -10.32 -6.89
N LYS A 44 3.72 -10.06 -8.13
CA LYS A 44 3.55 -11.00 -9.25
C LYS A 44 4.32 -12.31 -9.00
N PHE A 45 5.54 -12.23 -8.49
CA PHE A 45 6.35 -13.38 -8.14
C PHE A 45 5.68 -14.22 -7.04
N LEU A 46 5.28 -13.59 -5.93
CA LEU A 46 4.58 -14.28 -4.83
C LEU A 46 3.28 -14.93 -5.28
N MET A 47 2.54 -14.30 -6.19
CA MET A 47 1.32 -14.87 -6.77
C MET A 47 1.63 -16.11 -7.61
N ARG A 48 2.66 -16.06 -8.48
CA ARG A 48 3.12 -17.23 -9.26
C ARG A 48 3.63 -18.35 -8.34
N ALA A 49 4.43 -18.01 -7.33
CA ALA A 49 4.97 -18.96 -6.37
C ALA A 49 3.84 -19.64 -5.57
N LEU A 50 2.85 -18.88 -5.11
CA LEU A 50 1.69 -19.42 -4.39
C LEU A 50 0.96 -20.47 -5.24
N PHE A 51 0.57 -20.12 -6.46
CA PHE A 51 -0.15 -21.06 -7.30
C PHE A 51 0.75 -22.22 -7.72
N PHE A 52 2.02 -21.98 -8.05
CA PHE A 52 2.96 -23.06 -8.33
C PHE A 52 3.03 -24.10 -7.20
N LEU A 53 3.17 -23.66 -5.95
CA LEU A 53 3.22 -24.57 -4.79
C LEU A 53 1.90 -25.32 -4.59
N ILE A 54 0.75 -24.66 -4.78
CA ILE A 54 -0.56 -25.32 -4.71
C ILE A 54 -0.69 -26.39 -5.81
N HIS A 55 -0.31 -26.07 -7.04
CA HIS A 55 -0.35 -27.04 -8.15
C HIS A 55 0.61 -28.20 -7.90
N LEU A 56 1.82 -27.92 -7.43
CA LEU A 56 2.80 -28.94 -7.09
C LEU A 56 2.25 -29.89 -6.01
N ALA A 57 1.64 -29.35 -4.95
CA ALA A 57 1.02 -30.14 -3.88
C ALA A 57 -0.15 -31.02 -4.37
N ILE A 58 -0.99 -30.49 -5.27
CA ILE A 58 -2.11 -31.26 -5.85
C ILE A 58 -1.58 -32.32 -6.82
N MET A 59 -0.52 -32.04 -7.58
CA MET A 59 0.10 -32.99 -8.51
C MET A 59 0.77 -34.14 -7.76
N THR A 60 1.51 -33.87 -6.67
CA THR A 60 2.04 -34.95 -5.82
C THR A 60 0.92 -35.77 -5.19
N GLU A 61 -0.16 -35.14 -4.73
CA GLU A 61 -1.35 -35.86 -4.24
C GLU A 61 -2.01 -36.73 -5.32
N PHE A 62 -2.01 -36.27 -6.58
CA PHE A 62 -2.54 -37.03 -7.72
C PHE A 62 -1.66 -38.23 -8.08
N VAL A 63 -0.33 -38.08 -8.02
CA VAL A 63 0.62 -39.17 -8.27
C VAL A 63 0.53 -40.24 -7.17
N ASP A 64 0.47 -39.81 -5.90
CA ASP A 64 0.39 -40.73 -4.77
C ASP A 64 -0.97 -41.45 -4.70
N ASN A 65 -2.06 -40.78 -5.10
CA ASN A 65 -3.40 -41.37 -5.09
C ASN A 65 -4.27 -40.84 -6.25
N PRO A 66 -4.22 -41.46 -7.45
CA PRO A 66 -4.87 -40.94 -8.65
C PRO A 66 -6.40 -41.13 -8.59
N LYS A 67 -7.08 -40.23 -7.89
CA LYS A 67 -8.54 -40.13 -7.87
C LYS A 67 -8.99 -39.02 -8.83
N PHE A 68 -10.03 -39.29 -9.62
CA PHE A 68 -10.63 -38.33 -10.56
C PHE A 68 -10.96 -36.97 -9.91
N ARG A 69 -11.46 -36.98 -8.66
CA ARG A 69 -11.75 -35.78 -7.87
C ARG A 69 -10.53 -34.85 -7.70
N ILE A 70 -9.32 -35.41 -7.63
CA ILE A 70 -8.07 -34.64 -7.51
C ILE A 70 -7.73 -33.96 -8.84
N GLY A 71 -7.96 -34.65 -9.96
CA GLY A 71 -7.82 -34.07 -11.30
C GLY A 71 -8.75 -32.86 -11.52
N ILE A 72 -10.02 -32.96 -11.12
CA ILE A 72 -10.97 -31.82 -11.18
C ILE A 72 -10.43 -30.64 -10.38
N ARG A 73 -9.94 -30.90 -9.17
CA ARG A 73 -9.38 -29.86 -8.29
C ARG A 73 -8.15 -29.19 -8.92
N LEU A 74 -7.27 -29.94 -9.57
CA LEU A 74 -6.13 -29.38 -10.29
C LEU A 74 -6.59 -28.40 -11.37
N VAL A 75 -7.53 -28.81 -12.21
CA VAL A 75 -8.10 -27.97 -13.28
C VAL A 75 -8.76 -26.71 -12.70
N PHE A 76 -9.49 -26.86 -11.59
CA PHE A 76 -10.10 -25.73 -10.89
C PHE A 76 -9.06 -24.70 -10.42
N PHE A 77 -7.94 -25.13 -9.83
CA PHE A 77 -6.90 -24.20 -9.36
C PHE A 77 -6.12 -23.54 -10.51
N LEU A 78 -5.95 -24.22 -11.64
CA LEU A 78 -5.40 -23.62 -12.87
C LEU A 78 -6.33 -22.51 -13.38
N TRP A 79 -7.64 -22.78 -13.39
CA TRP A 79 -8.64 -21.81 -13.78
C TRP A 79 -8.72 -20.63 -12.79
N LEU A 80 -8.70 -20.89 -11.46
CA LEU A 80 -8.83 -19.90 -10.40
C LEU A 80 -7.67 -18.89 -10.37
N ALA A 81 -6.47 -19.27 -10.82
CA ALA A 81 -5.30 -18.41 -10.83
C ALA A 81 -5.54 -17.10 -11.61
N LYS A 82 -6.26 -17.17 -12.74
CA LYS A 82 -6.57 -16.00 -13.59
C LYS A 82 -7.50 -14.97 -12.93
N PRO A 83 -8.73 -15.30 -12.51
CA PRO A 83 -9.61 -14.34 -11.85
C PRO A 83 -8.99 -13.83 -10.54
N TYR A 84 -8.27 -14.69 -9.79
CA TYR A 84 -7.56 -14.26 -8.60
C TYR A 84 -6.52 -13.17 -8.92
N TYR A 85 -5.74 -13.33 -9.99
CA TYR A 85 -4.80 -12.30 -10.44
C TYR A 85 -5.50 -10.99 -10.84
N GLU A 86 -6.60 -11.07 -11.57
CA GLU A 86 -7.36 -9.89 -11.99
C GLU A 86 -7.88 -9.10 -10.76
N THR A 87 -8.27 -9.76 -9.66
CA THR A 87 -8.65 -9.04 -8.43
C THR A 87 -7.51 -8.18 -7.87
N ILE A 88 -6.26 -8.66 -7.94
CA ILE A 88 -5.09 -7.90 -7.48
C ILE A 88 -4.77 -6.75 -8.44
N LYS A 89 -4.76 -7.05 -9.75
CA LYS A 89 -4.45 -6.07 -10.80
C LYS A 89 -5.44 -4.90 -10.80
N LEU A 90 -6.73 -5.19 -10.63
CA LEU A 90 -7.80 -4.19 -10.57
C LEU A 90 -8.05 -3.64 -9.15
N ARG A 91 -7.32 -4.14 -8.15
CA ARG A 91 -7.41 -3.72 -6.73
C ARG A 91 -8.82 -3.87 -6.15
N PHE A 92 -9.52 -4.94 -6.50
CA PHE A 92 -10.84 -5.23 -5.99
C PHE A 92 -10.77 -5.84 -4.58
N TYR A 93 -11.62 -5.38 -3.66
CA TYR A 93 -11.68 -5.93 -2.30
C TYR A 93 -12.07 -7.41 -2.25
N THR A 94 -12.66 -7.96 -3.32
CA THR A 94 -12.92 -9.40 -3.47
C THR A 94 -11.65 -10.26 -3.35
N TYR A 95 -10.46 -9.66 -3.57
CA TYR A 95 -9.17 -10.27 -3.25
C TYR A 95 -9.11 -10.81 -1.82
N TRP A 96 -9.62 -10.07 -0.84
CA TRP A 96 -9.59 -10.48 0.57
C TRP A 96 -10.47 -11.70 0.83
N SER A 97 -11.69 -11.70 0.29
CA SER A 97 -12.61 -12.84 0.38
C SER A 97 -12.00 -14.09 -0.25
N PHE A 98 -11.44 -13.98 -1.46
CA PHE A 98 -10.74 -15.10 -2.09
C PHE A 98 -9.54 -15.59 -1.28
N SER A 99 -8.77 -14.67 -0.70
CA SER A 99 -7.60 -15.03 0.11
C SER A 99 -7.99 -15.73 1.41
N ILE A 100 -9.09 -15.33 2.06
CA ILE A 100 -9.60 -15.97 3.28
C ILE A 100 -10.13 -17.37 2.96
N VAL A 101 -10.92 -17.52 1.89
CA VAL A 101 -11.42 -18.85 1.46
C VAL A 101 -10.25 -19.76 1.10
N LEU A 102 -9.26 -19.25 0.38
CA LEU A 102 -8.06 -20.00 0.03
C LEU A 102 -7.25 -20.39 1.29
N PHE A 103 -7.13 -19.49 2.26
CA PHE A 103 -6.46 -19.76 3.52
C PHE A 103 -7.11 -20.93 4.26
N PHE A 104 -8.43 -20.91 4.44
CA PHE A 104 -9.13 -22.03 5.09
C PHE A 104 -9.00 -23.35 4.32
N TYR A 105 -9.05 -23.28 2.99
CA TYR A 105 -8.78 -24.45 2.15
C TYR A 105 -7.38 -25.04 2.40
N LEU A 106 -6.34 -24.19 2.46
CA LEU A 106 -4.97 -24.64 2.70
C LEU A 106 -4.79 -25.22 4.12
N ILE A 107 -5.40 -24.62 5.14
CA ILE A 107 -5.38 -25.14 6.51
C ILE A 107 -6.07 -26.51 6.58
N TYR A 108 -7.23 -26.65 5.95
CA TYR A 108 -7.95 -27.93 5.86
C TYR A 108 -7.08 -29.00 5.19
N LYS A 109 -6.44 -28.67 4.06
CA LYS A 109 -5.55 -29.62 3.35
C LYS A 109 -4.30 -29.96 4.14
N MET A 110 -3.73 -29.01 4.86
CA MET A 110 -2.60 -29.26 5.76
C MET A 110 -3.01 -30.24 6.87
N TYR A 111 -4.19 -30.04 7.49
CA TYR A 111 -4.72 -30.96 8.50
C TYR A 111 -4.96 -32.37 7.94
N GLU A 112 -5.62 -32.48 6.79
CA GLU A 112 -5.87 -33.77 6.14
C GLU A 112 -4.56 -34.52 5.83
N GLN A 113 -3.55 -33.83 5.28
CA GLN A 113 -2.29 -34.48 4.89
C GLN A 113 -1.43 -34.87 6.11
N PHE A 114 -1.38 -34.06 7.18
CA PHE A 114 -0.62 -34.41 8.39
C PHE A 114 -1.30 -35.50 9.22
N TYR A 115 -2.60 -35.36 9.49
CA TYR A 115 -3.25 -36.14 10.55
C TYR A 115 -4.11 -37.29 10.04
N VAL A 116 -4.58 -37.25 8.79
CA VAL A 116 -5.47 -38.27 8.23
C VAL A 116 -4.71 -39.21 7.29
N LEU A 117 -3.84 -38.66 6.44
CA LEU A 117 -3.15 -39.41 5.38
C LEU A 117 -1.67 -39.69 5.68
N ASP A 118 -1.09 -39.03 6.70
CA ASP A 118 0.34 -39.15 7.08
C ASP A 118 1.33 -38.86 5.92
N HIS A 119 0.96 -37.95 5.02
CA HIS A 119 1.78 -37.51 3.90
C HIS A 119 2.48 -36.18 4.22
N ASN A 120 3.52 -36.27 5.07
CA ASN A 120 4.24 -35.12 5.59
C ASN A 120 4.82 -34.19 4.51
N HIS A 121 5.33 -34.75 3.40
CA HIS A 121 5.89 -33.97 2.28
C HIS A 121 4.85 -33.09 1.59
N ILE A 122 3.64 -33.62 1.34
CA ILE A 122 2.54 -32.86 0.73
C ILE A 122 2.06 -31.77 1.69
N ALA A 123 1.95 -32.11 2.98
CA ALA A 123 1.54 -31.18 4.02
C ALA A 123 2.49 -29.96 4.12
N ILE A 124 3.80 -30.18 3.99
CA ILE A 124 4.82 -29.11 3.94
C ILE A 124 4.60 -28.18 2.73
N LEU A 125 4.23 -28.70 1.55
CA LEU A 125 3.94 -27.87 0.37
C LEU A 125 2.71 -26.96 0.61
N TYR A 126 1.67 -27.47 1.26
CA TYR A 126 0.52 -26.66 1.65
C TYR A 126 0.87 -25.63 2.74
N MET A 127 1.76 -25.97 3.67
CA MET A 127 2.28 -25.03 4.68
C MET A 127 3.08 -23.88 4.02
N LEU A 128 4.00 -24.19 3.10
CA LEU A 128 4.74 -23.19 2.33
C LEU A 128 3.80 -22.31 1.50
N SER A 129 2.79 -22.90 0.85
CA SER A 129 1.75 -22.16 0.15
C SER A 129 1.03 -21.18 1.09
N THR A 130 0.70 -21.62 2.30
CA THR A 130 0.05 -20.78 3.32
C THR A 130 0.94 -19.62 3.75
N ALA A 131 2.24 -19.87 4.00
CA ALA A 131 3.20 -18.83 4.34
C ALA A 131 3.32 -17.77 3.24
N VAL A 132 3.40 -18.20 1.97
CA VAL A 132 3.44 -17.29 0.81
C VAL A 132 2.13 -16.49 0.70
N LEU A 133 0.97 -17.12 0.93
CA LEU A 133 -0.32 -16.44 0.95
C LEU A 133 -0.36 -15.35 2.04
N LEU A 134 0.06 -15.67 3.27
CA LEU A 134 0.08 -14.73 4.39
C LEU A 134 1.05 -13.57 4.14
N LEU A 135 2.24 -13.83 3.62
CA LEU A 135 3.19 -12.79 3.24
C LEU A 135 2.60 -11.85 2.17
N LYS A 136 1.96 -12.41 1.15
CA LYS A 136 1.31 -11.64 0.10
C LYS A 136 0.13 -10.82 0.64
N MET A 137 -0.72 -11.41 1.48
CA MET A 137 -1.80 -10.70 2.18
C MET A 137 -1.24 -9.56 3.03
N TYR A 138 -0.15 -9.80 3.76
CA TYR A 138 0.54 -8.78 4.51
C TYR A 138 0.97 -7.64 3.58
N LEU A 139 1.76 -7.88 2.53
CA LEU A 139 2.23 -6.80 1.63
C LEU A 139 1.07 -5.98 1.03
N LEU A 140 0.01 -6.65 0.56
CA LEU A 140 -1.15 -5.99 -0.05
C LEU A 140 -2.03 -5.26 0.97
N SER A 141 -1.92 -5.50 2.27
CA SER A 141 -2.70 -4.75 3.27
C SER A 141 -2.22 -3.30 3.47
N SER A 142 -1.18 -2.86 2.74
CA SER A 142 -0.69 -1.48 2.76
C SER A 142 -1.77 -0.50 2.22
N PRO A 143 -1.89 0.71 2.81
CA PRO A 143 -2.79 1.76 2.33
C PRO A 143 -2.60 2.13 0.85
N ILE A 144 -1.42 1.88 0.29
CA ILE A 144 -1.12 2.14 -1.14
C ILE A 144 -2.00 1.29 -2.06
N TYR A 145 -2.25 0.03 -1.68
CA TYR A 145 -3.01 -0.92 -2.50
C TYR A 145 -4.48 -0.98 -2.04
N TYR A 146 -4.68 -1.23 -0.74
CA TYR A 146 -5.99 -1.43 -0.12
C TYR A 146 -6.11 -0.59 1.15
N PRO A 147 -6.50 0.70 1.03
CA PRO A 147 -6.87 1.50 2.19
C PRO A 147 -7.97 0.83 2.98
N GLN A 148 -7.86 0.89 4.30
CA GLN A 148 -8.90 0.43 5.21
C GLN A 148 -9.89 1.57 5.42
N VAL A 149 -10.98 1.52 4.67
CA VAL A 149 -12.13 2.40 4.85
C VAL A 149 -13.27 1.53 5.34
N SER A 150 -13.87 1.90 6.47
CA SER A 150 -15.00 1.12 6.99
C SER A 150 -16.17 1.21 6.00
N TRP A 151 -16.89 0.12 5.78
CA TRP A 151 -17.96 0.11 4.76
C TRP A 151 -19.10 1.09 5.09
N TRP A 152 -19.35 1.37 6.37
CA TRP A 152 -20.30 2.40 6.83
C TRP A 152 -19.78 3.85 6.67
N GLU A 153 -18.47 4.05 6.44
CA GLU A 153 -17.84 5.36 6.17
C GLU A 153 -17.96 5.77 4.69
N TYR A 154 -18.60 4.95 3.84
CA TYR A 154 -18.95 5.35 2.48
C TYR A 154 -19.93 6.53 2.44
N ASP A 155 -20.74 6.66 3.49
CA ASP A 155 -21.48 7.89 3.79
C ASP A 155 -20.52 8.94 4.38
N PHE A 156 -20.42 10.07 3.69
CA PHE A 156 -19.52 11.16 4.03
C PHE A 156 -19.75 11.73 5.45
N ARG A 157 -20.95 11.53 6.01
CA ARG A 157 -21.34 12.02 7.34
C ARG A 157 -20.59 11.35 8.47
N TYR A 158 -20.19 10.08 8.29
CA TYR A 158 -19.56 9.28 9.35
C TYR A 158 -18.05 9.12 9.17
N ARG A 159 -17.43 9.85 8.25
CA ARG A 159 -16.00 9.71 8.00
C ARG A 159 -15.13 10.26 9.13
N ASP A 160 -14.28 9.38 9.63
CA ASP A 160 -13.31 9.71 10.66
C ASP A 160 -12.01 10.31 10.11
N ASP A 161 -12.03 10.73 8.85
CA ASP A 161 -10.90 11.34 8.16
C ASP A 161 -10.31 12.53 8.93
N LEU A 162 -8.99 12.62 8.94
CA LEU A 162 -8.28 13.81 9.40
C LEU A 162 -8.26 14.83 8.25
N LYS A 163 -8.78 16.04 8.50
CA LYS A 163 -8.73 17.13 7.52
C LYS A 163 -7.27 17.59 7.41
N ILE A 164 -6.76 17.69 6.20
CA ILE A 164 -5.38 18.09 5.91
C ILE A 164 -5.36 19.08 4.74
N MET A 165 -4.30 19.85 4.65
CA MET A 165 -3.95 20.61 3.46
C MET A 165 -2.82 19.87 2.76
N ILE A 166 -2.92 19.72 1.44
CA ILE A 166 -1.80 19.21 0.65
C ILE A 166 -1.28 20.34 -0.24
N LYS A 167 0.04 20.48 -0.28
CA LYS A 167 0.71 21.33 -1.24
C LYS A 167 1.33 20.44 -2.30
N SER A 168 0.94 20.63 -3.55
CA SER A 168 1.56 19.98 -4.70
C SER A 168 1.96 21.07 -5.68
N GLN A 169 3.24 21.06 -6.09
CA GLN A 169 3.84 22.14 -6.85
C GLN A 169 3.71 23.47 -6.07
N GLU A 170 2.93 24.42 -6.60
CA GLU A 170 2.68 25.73 -5.98
C GLU A 170 1.24 25.92 -5.49
N GLN A 171 0.39 24.90 -5.68
CA GLN A 171 -1.02 24.98 -5.32
C GLN A 171 -1.29 24.22 -4.03
N GLU A 172 -2.20 24.79 -3.23
CA GLU A 172 -2.67 24.19 -1.99
C GLU A 172 -4.11 23.70 -2.14
N TYR A 173 -4.34 22.45 -1.76
CA TYR A 173 -5.63 21.80 -1.90
C TYR A 173 -6.10 21.29 -0.54
N LYS A 174 -7.41 21.46 -0.29
CA LYS A 174 -8.07 20.82 0.85
C LYS A 174 -8.20 19.33 0.58
N ALA A 175 -7.66 18.52 1.47
CA ALA A 175 -7.68 17.07 1.35
C ALA A 175 -8.06 16.40 2.67
N ARG A 176 -8.19 15.07 2.63
CA ARG A 176 -8.55 14.25 3.78
C ARG A 176 -7.63 13.04 3.86
N LEU A 177 -7.04 12.81 5.03
CA LEU A 177 -6.27 11.61 5.32
C LEU A 177 -7.21 10.54 5.88
N THR A 178 -7.41 9.48 5.09
CA THR A 178 -8.39 8.41 5.33
C THR A 178 -7.77 7.20 6.03
N ASP A 179 -6.54 6.85 5.68
CA ASP A 179 -5.78 5.73 6.25
C ASP A 179 -4.32 6.16 6.42
N LEU A 180 -3.65 5.65 7.45
CA LEU A 180 -2.26 5.95 7.77
C LEU A 180 -1.62 4.75 8.49
N ARG A 181 -0.87 3.94 7.74
CA ARG A 181 -0.24 2.71 8.26
C ARG A 181 1.02 2.41 7.46
N ARG A 182 2.00 1.77 8.10
CA ARG A 182 3.23 1.25 7.47
C ARG A 182 3.94 2.30 6.60
N HIS A 183 4.09 3.50 7.15
CA HIS A 183 4.76 4.59 6.46
C HIS A 183 4.09 5.09 5.18
N ALA A 184 2.86 4.67 4.94
CA ALA A 184 2.04 5.11 3.83
C ALA A 184 0.73 5.68 4.38
N GLY A 185 0.11 6.52 3.57
CA GLY A 185 -1.19 7.09 3.83
C GLY A 185 -2.11 6.98 2.62
N CYS A 186 -3.38 7.24 2.86
CA CYS A 186 -4.39 7.33 1.83
C CYS A 186 -5.02 8.72 1.89
N VAL A 187 -4.79 9.52 0.86
CA VAL A 187 -5.23 10.91 0.76
C VAL A 187 -6.38 11.01 -0.24
N ALA A 188 -7.48 11.62 0.18
CA ALA A 188 -8.62 11.93 -0.68
C ALA A 188 -8.65 13.43 -0.99
N VAL A 189 -8.62 13.78 -2.29
CA VAL A 189 -8.63 15.17 -2.78
C VAL A 189 -9.41 15.25 -4.10
N PHE A 190 -10.05 16.37 -4.40
CA PHE A 190 -10.84 16.54 -5.63
C PHE A 190 -9.98 16.81 -6.86
N GLN A 191 -8.80 17.39 -6.66
CA GLN A 191 -7.86 17.69 -7.73
C GLN A 191 -7.16 16.43 -8.23
N ASP A 192 -6.85 16.45 -9.52
CA ASP A 192 -6.09 15.38 -10.15
C ASP A 192 -4.60 15.53 -9.83
N LEU A 193 -4.01 14.52 -9.19
CA LEU A 193 -2.59 14.41 -8.92
C LEU A 193 -1.99 13.31 -9.81
N LYS A 194 -0.82 13.57 -10.38
CA LYS A 194 -0.14 12.58 -11.22
C LYS A 194 0.57 11.55 -10.33
N LEU A 195 0.71 10.34 -10.86
CA LEU A 195 1.54 9.31 -10.22
C LEU A 195 3.00 9.79 -10.24
N GLY A 196 3.68 9.64 -9.10
CA GLY A 196 5.03 10.15 -8.91
C GLY A 196 5.11 11.62 -8.47
N ASP A 197 3.98 12.31 -8.31
CA ASP A 197 4.01 13.68 -7.79
C ASP A 197 4.42 13.69 -6.31
N GLU A 198 5.33 14.62 -5.98
CA GLU A 198 5.64 14.95 -4.59
C GLU A 198 4.57 15.88 -4.02
N ILE A 199 4.12 15.54 -2.82
CA ILE A 199 3.16 16.34 -2.06
C ILE A 199 3.70 16.61 -0.65
N ILE A 200 3.37 17.78 -0.13
CA ILE A 200 3.62 18.14 1.26
C ILE A 200 2.28 18.08 1.99
N VAL A 201 2.16 17.19 2.95
CA VAL A 201 0.98 17.04 3.80
C VAL A 201 1.14 17.95 5.01
N HIS A 202 0.24 18.92 5.14
CA HIS A 202 0.08 19.80 6.28
C HIS A 202 -1.14 19.31 7.07
N ALA A 203 -0.89 18.77 8.25
CA ALA A 203 -1.93 18.37 9.18
C ALA A 203 -1.89 19.28 10.40
N GLU A 204 -3.04 19.84 10.74
CA GLU A 204 -3.21 20.76 11.85
C GLU A 204 -4.37 20.25 12.70
N LEU A 205 -4.11 20.05 13.99
CA LEU A 205 -5.12 19.64 14.97
C LEU A 205 -4.80 20.28 16.32
N ASP A 206 -5.66 21.18 16.77
CA ASP A 206 -5.46 21.99 17.97
C ASP A 206 -4.16 22.83 17.81
N ASP A 207 -3.19 22.71 18.72
CA ASP A 207 -1.89 23.40 18.64
C ASP A 207 -0.80 22.61 17.90
N ASP A 208 -1.11 21.39 17.44
CA ASP A 208 -0.15 20.51 16.79
C ASP A 208 -0.14 20.74 15.26
N LEU A 209 1.00 21.22 14.74
CA LEU A 209 1.25 21.32 13.29
C LEU A 209 2.26 20.26 12.84
N VAL A 210 1.86 19.41 11.89
CA VAL A 210 2.72 18.38 11.30
C VAL A 210 2.84 18.58 9.80
N ILE A 211 4.08 18.76 9.33
CA ILE A 211 4.41 18.90 7.91
C ILE A 211 5.26 17.72 7.47
N LEU A 212 4.75 16.92 6.53
CA LEU A 212 5.41 15.70 6.08
C LEU A 212 5.37 15.56 4.56
N ARG A 213 6.52 15.22 3.97
CA ARG A 213 6.63 14.99 2.52
C ARG A 213 6.21 13.56 2.17
N GLY A 214 5.43 13.43 1.11
CA GLY A 214 4.99 12.16 0.56
C GLY A 214 5.03 12.13 -0.96
N LEU A 215 4.98 10.93 -1.52
CA LEU A 215 4.97 10.67 -2.95
C LEU A 215 3.67 9.96 -3.31
N VAL A 216 2.99 10.41 -4.38
CA VAL A 216 1.80 9.74 -4.90
C VAL A 216 2.21 8.45 -5.62
N MET A 217 1.95 7.30 -5.00
CA MET A 217 2.31 5.99 -5.54
C MET A 217 1.19 5.34 -6.33
N SER A 218 -0.05 5.68 -6.00
CA SER A 218 -1.20 4.99 -6.55
C SER A 218 -2.40 5.94 -6.63
N LYS A 219 -3.20 5.77 -7.69
CA LYS A 219 -4.46 6.48 -7.91
C LYS A 219 -5.56 5.44 -8.09
N ARG A 220 -6.71 5.65 -7.45
CA ARG A 220 -7.92 4.82 -7.66
C ARG A 220 -8.83 5.46 -8.70
N ARG A 221 -9.72 4.65 -9.29
CA ARG A 221 -10.66 5.08 -10.32
C ARG A 221 -11.54 6.22 -9.82
N ASP A 222 -11.81 7.14 -10.72
CA ASP A 222 -12.69 8.27 -10.48
C ASP A 222 -14.14 7.81 -10.36
N ILE A 223 -14.86 8.39 -9.41
CA ILE A 223 -16.30 8.25 -9.27
C ILE A 223 -16.82 9.69 -9.26
N ILE A 224 -17.63 10.04 -10.26
CA ILE A 224 -18.16 11.39 -10.44
C ILE A 224 -18.77 11.90 -9.12
N GLY A 225 -18.36 13.10 -8.71
CA GLY A 225 -18.83 13.76 -7.48
C GLY A 225 -18.17 13.27 -6.19
N ARG A 226 -17.18 12.36 -6.25
CA ARG A 226 -16.39 11.91 -5.09
C ARG A 226 -14.92 12.36 -5.22
N PRO A 227 -14.22 12.60 -4.09
CA PRO A 227 -12.80 12.91 -4.15
C PRO A 227 -12.01 11.71 -4.66
N LEU A 228 -10.98 11.98 -5.47
CA LEU A 228 -10.02 11.00 -5.94
C LEU A 228 -9.18 10.50 -4.77
N ILE A 229 -8.94 9.19 -4.74
CA ILE A 229 -8.21 8.52 -3.66
C ILE A 229 -6.81 8.16 -4.13
N TYR A 230 -5.81 8.62 -3.38
CA TYR A 230 -4.40 8.43 -3.66
C TYR A 230 -3.70 7.66 -2.54
N GLY A 231 -2.93 6.65 -2.92
CA GLY A 231 -1.96 6.02 -2.04
C GLY A 231 -0.68 6.82 -2.03
N VAL A 232 -0.27 7.30 -0.85
CA VAL A 232 0.89 8.18 -0.66
C VAL A 232 1.93 7.47 0.19
N GLN A 233 3.18 7.41 -0.29
CA GLN A 233 4.31 6.90 0.49
C GLN A 233 5.06 8.08 1.13
N PHE A 234 5.24 8.08 2.44
CA PHE A 234 5.96 9.15 3.12
C PHE A 234 7.49 8.97 3.04
N LYS A 235 8.23 10.06 2.86
CA LYS A 235 9.70 10.07 2.77
C LYS A 235 10.34 10.34 4.14
N PHE A 236 11.31 9.52 4.52
CA PHE A 236 12.06 9.68 5.78
C PHE A 236 13.54 9.98 5.57
N ASP A 237 13.82 11.08 4.86
CA ASP A 237 15.19 11.51 4.60
C ASP A 237 15.95 11.89 5.89
N SER A 238 15.23 12.14 6.99
CA SER A 238 15.81 12.50 8.28
C SER A 238 15.09 11.82 9.45
N ARG A 239 15.80 11.67 10.58
CA ARG A 239 15.20 11.26 11.87
C ARG A 239 14.05 12.19 12.29
N SER A 240 14.13 13.48 11.93
CA SER A 240 13.08 14.45 12.17
C SER A 240 11.79 14.08 11.43
N ASN A 241 11.87 13.71 10.14
CA ASN A 241 10.70 13.28 9.36
C ASN A 241 10.04 12.02 9.96
N LYS A 242 10.86 11.08 10.47
CA LYS A 242 10.33 9.89 11.15
C LYS A 242 9.56 10.27 12.42
N LYS A 243 10.07 11.19 13.23
CA LYS A 243 9.35 11.73 14.40
C LYS A 243 8.06 12.44 13.99
N ARG A 244 8.09 13.26 12.94
CA ARG A 244 6.89 13.95 12.40
C ARG A 244 5.82 12.96 11.95
N TYR A 245 6.18 11.86 11.31
CA TYR A 245 5.22 10.82 10.95
C TYR A 245 4.59 10.16 12.18
N VAL A 246 5.37 9.89 13.23
CA VAL A 246 4.83 9.37 14.49
C VAL A 246 3.85 10.38 15.11
N SER A 247 4.17 11.68 15.10
CA SER A 247 3.25 12.73 15.53
C SER A 247 1.96 12.76 14.70
N LEU A 248 2.06 12.62 13.37
CA LEU A 248 0.90 12.52 12.48
C LEU A 248 0.03 11.30 12.81
N GLU A 249 0.66 10.16 13.10
CA GLU A 249 -0.04 8.92 13.47
C GLU A 249 -0.79 9.05 14.80
N ILE A 250 -0.15 9.68 15.79
CA ILE A 250 -0.78 9.99 17.08
C ILE A 250 -1.98 10.93 16.88
N MET A 251 -1.80 12.00 16.10
CA MET A 251 -2.85 12.97 15.76
C MET A 251 -4.04 12.29 15.07
N TRP A 252 -3.78 11.46 14.06
CA TRP A 252 -4.82 10.71 13.35
C TRP A 252 -5.59 9.77 14.28
N LYS A 253 -4.89 9.01 15.14
CA LYS A 253 -5.52 8.13 16.14
C LYS A 253 -6.35 8.90 17.17
N ARG A 254 -5.85 10.05 17.65
CA ARG A 254 -6.55 10.95 18.59
C ARG A 254 -7.87 11.43 17.98
N GLN A 255 -7.82 11.93 16.75
CA GLN A 255 -9.00 12.39 16.02
C GLN A 255 -10.02 11.27 15.80
N LYS A 256 -9.57 10.10 15.36
CA LYS A 256 -10.44 8.93 15.16
C LYS A 256 -11.13 8.49 16.46
N LYS A 257 -10.38 8.43 17.57
CA LYS A 257 -10.93 8.10 18.90
C LYS A 257 -11.93 9.14 19.39
N SER A 258 -11.64 10.43 19.20
CA SER A 258 -12.54 11.53 19.57
C SER A 258 -13.87 11.45 18.82
N LYS A 259 -13.83 11.28 17.49
CA LYS A 259 -15.03 11.12 16.67
C LYS A 259 -15.84 9.87 17.03
N ASN A 260 -15.17 8.74 17.26
CA ASN A 260 -15.85 7.53 17.72
C ASN A 260 -16.59 7.76 19.04
N ARG A 261 -15.98 8.46 20.01
CA ARG A 261 -16.65 8.81 21.27
C ARG A 261 -17.88 9.69 21.03
N MET A 262 -17.76 10.72 20.19
CA MET A 262 -18.88 11.62 19.89
C MET A 262 -20.06 10.89 19.21
N LYS A 263 -19.78 9.89 18.36
CA LYS A 263 -20.82 9.08 17.69
C LYS A 263 -21.68 8.29 18.69
N PHE A 264 -21.06 7.73 19.73
CA PHE A 264 -21.74 6.89 20.72
C PHE A 264 -22.16 7.62 22.00
N ALA A 265 -21.86 8.92 22.14
CA ALA A 265 -22.22 9.70 23.32
C ALA A 265 -23.69 10.15 23.36
N ARG A 266 -24.46 9.94 22.27
CA ARG A 266 -25.88 10.30 22.15
C ARG A 266 -26.78 9.09 21.86
N ALA A 267 -26.27 7.88 22.02
CA ALA A 267 -27.03 6.64 21.99
C ALA A 267 -27.35 6.22 23.43
#